data_AF-A0A921LN38-F1
#
_entry.id   AF-A0A921LN38-F1
#
_cell.length_a   1.000
_cell.length_b   1.000
_cell.length_c   1.000
_cell.angle_alpha   90.00
_cell.angle_beta   90.00
_cell.angle_gamma   90.00
#
_symmetry.space_group_name_H-M   'P 1'
#
loop_
_entity.id
_entity.type
_entity.pdbx_description
1 polymer ?
#
loop_
_entity_poly.entity_id
_entity_poly.type
_entity_poly.pdbx_seq_one_letter_code
_entity_poly.pdbx_strand_id
1 'polypeptide(L)'
;MDLKQKAKKILGTVSVAAVALAALALGFGPMMNKVIEITMGRDLPQLEGTPEIGKWYAVDIATAVSSDGSKWQGYFRKGSENKVVLYFYGGGFSVNGDTAARSMDVEGGFYNPRLNTGLNVMTTAIRKWGIGNSAQDNLFKDWTFIGVPYCNGDFHAGAGTKEYTALDGTVKTMYYEGYTNYRKLVTTVLNYMEDTPEQLLITGSSAGGFGAAILADDAIELFHEPQDVTVHVDSSLLINEHWHDVMVEEWNSPKALSDVVTSDN
;
A
#
# COMPACT_ATOMS: atom_id res chain seq x y z
N MET A 1 42.09 22.04 -12.01
CA MET A 1 41.84 20.80 -11.25
C MET A 1 41.95 19.62 -12.21
N ASP A 2 42.93 18.75 -12.00
CA ASP A 2 43.35 17.69 -12.92
C ASP A 2 42.22 16.67 -13.19
N LEU A 3 41.99 16.35 -14.46
CA LEU A 3 40.98 15.39 -14.95
C LEU A 3 41.11 14.02 -14.25
N LYS A 4 42.33 13.60 -13.92
CA LYS A 4 42.58 12.34 -13.19
C LYS A 4 42.09 12.39 -11.73
N GLN A 5 42.11 13.56 -11.12
CA GLN A 5 41.68 13.76 -9.73
C GLN A 5 40.16 13.83 -9.61
N LYS A 6 39.46 14.40 -10.61
CA LYS A 6 37.99 14.33 -10.74
C LYS A 6 37.51 12.90 -10.97
N ALA A 7 38.17 12.14 -11.85
CA ALA A 7 37.81 10.76 -12.15
C ALA A 7 37.95 9.84 -10.92
N LYS A 8 39.04 9.97 -10.14
CA LYS A 8 39.23 9.23 -8.89
C LYS A 8 38.18 9.56 -7.82
N LYS A 9 37.76 10.83 -7.73
CA LYS A 9 36.74 11.27 -6.76
C LYS A 9 35.37 10.71 -7.14
N ILE A 10 34.98 10.78 -8.41
CA ILE A 10 33.72 10.23 -8.94
C ILE A 10 33.70 8.70 -8.75
N LEU A 11 34.79 8.00 -9.09
CA LEU A 11 34.88 6.55 -8.93
C LEU A 11 34.77 6.14 -7.45
N GLY A 12 35.43 6.88 -6.54
CA GLY A 12 35.32 6.64 -5.10
C GLY A 12 33.91 6.87 -4.55
N THR A 13 33.20 7.91 -5.00
CA THR A 13 31.82 8.18 -4.55
C THR A 13 30.83 7.15 -5.08
N VAL A 14 30.99 6.71 -6.34
CA VAL A 14 30.17 5.63 -6.94
C VAL A 14 30.41 4.30 -6.23
N SER A 15 31.67 3.98 -5.86
CA SER A 15 31.97 2.76 -5.12
C SER A 15 31.39 2.75 -3.69
N VAL A 16 31.42 3.89 -2.98
CA VAL A 16 30.80 3.98 -1.64
C VAL A 16 29.27 3.91 -1.72
N ALA A 17 28.65 4.54 -2.73
CA ALA A 17 27.21 4.44 -2.95
C ALA A 17 26.78 3.02 -3.34
N ALA A 18 27.55 2.34 -4.19
CA ALA A 18 27.30 0.95 -4.57
C ALA A 18 27.47 -0.01 -3.39
N VAL A 19 28.46 0.21 -2.52
CA VAL A 19 28.65 -0.58 -1.29
C VAL A 19 27.56 -0.29 -0.26
N ALA A 20 27.07 0.95 -0.15
CA ALA A 20 25.94 1.29 0.71
C ALA A 20 24.61 0.69 0.21
N LEU A 21 24.36 0.73 -1.10
CA LEU A 21 23.22 0.07 -1.75
C LEU A 21 23.31 -1.45 -1.64
N ALA A 22 24.51 -2.03 -1.81
CA ALA A 22 24.74 -3.46 -1.61
C ALA A 22 24.59 -3.86 -0.13
N ALA A 23 25.03 -3.03 0.81
CA ALA A 23 24.85 -3.28 2.25
C ALA A 23 23.37 -3.14 2.67
N LEU A 24 22.62 -2.22 2.06
CA LEU A 24 21.16 -2.14 2.19
C LEU A 24 20.49 -3.39 1.61
N ALA A 25 20.84 -3.82 0.40
CA ALA A 25 20.29 -5.04 -0.22
C ALA A 25 20.65 -6.33 0.55
N LEU A 26 21.90 -6.44 1.03
CA LEU A 26 22.42 -7.60 1.76
C LEU A 26 21.97 -7.63 3.22
N GLY A 27 21.65 -6.48 3.83
CA GLY A 27 21.05 -6.41 5.16
C GLY A 27 19.55 -6.75 5.16
N PHE A 28 18.86 -6.43 4.05
CA PHE A 28 17.46 -6.75 3.87
C PHE A 28 17.22 -8.25 3.62
N GLY A 29 18.05 -8.94 2.85
CA GLY A 29 17.83 -10.36 2.49
C GLY A 29 17.70 -11.32 3.69
N PRO A 30 18.66 -11.38 4.63
CA PRO A 30 18.60 -12.27 5.80
C PRO A 30 17.50 -11.87 6.79
N MET A 31 17.23 -10.57 6.94
CA MET A 31 16.10 -10.08 7.73
C MET A 31 14.79 -10.51 7.09
N MET A 32 14.60 -10.24 5.81
CA MET A 32 13.42 -10.64 5.04
C MET A 32 13.20 -12.16 5.09
N ASN A 33 14.25 -12.97 4.96
CA ASN A 33 14.16 -14.43 5.06
C ASN A 33 13.75 -14.88 6.47
N LYS A 34 14.29 -14.27 7.52
CA LYS A 34 13.91 -14.55 8.91
C LYS A 34 12.50 -14.04 9.23
N VAL A 35 12.09 -12.92 8.64
CA VAL A 35 10.71 -12.43 8.70
C VAL A 35 9.81 -13.43 8.01
N ILE A 36 10.09 -13.83 6.76
CA ILE A 36 9.33 -14.84 6.00
C ILE A 36 9.14 -16.12 6.83
N GLU A 37 10.22 -16.62 7.45
CA GLU A 37 10.19 -17.83 8.28
C GLU A 37 9.32 -17.67 9.56
N ILE A 38 9.34 -16.48 10.19
CA ILE A 38 8.51 -16.14 11.36
C ILE A 38 7.05 -15.79 10.96
N THR A 39 6.83 -15.31 9.74
CA THR A 39 5.54 -14.75 9.26
C THR A 39 4.71 -15.70 8.43
N MET A 40 5.28 -16.79 7.93
CA MET A 40 4.53 -17.90 7.33
C MET A 40 3.66 -18.66 8.34
N GLY A 41 3.59 -18.23 9.61
CA GLY A 41 2.85 -18.88 10.68
C GLY A 41 1.68 -18.04 11.22
N ARG A 42 0.48 -18.35 10.71
CA ARG A 42 -0.88 -17.98 11.16
C ARG A 42 -1.46 -16.69 10.59
N ASP A 43 -2.48 -16.88 9.76
CA ASP A 43 -3.47 -15.86 9.43
C ASP A 43 -3.99 -15.20 10.71
N LEU A 44 -4.19 -13.88 10.65
CA LEU A 44 -4.88 -13.15 11.70
C LEU A 44 -6.28 -13.74 11.90
N PRO A 45 -6.83 -13.73 13.13
CA PRO A 45 -8.22 -14.10 13.33
C PRO A 45 -9.10 -13.21 12.45
N GLN A 46 -10.13 -13.79 11.85
CA GLN A 46 -11.13 -13.02 11.13
C GLN A 46 -11.92 -12.15 12.10
N LEU A 47 -12.28 -10.95 11.67
CA LEU A 47 -13.09 -10.03 12.45
C LEU A 47 -14.52 -10.57 12.51
N GLU A 48 -14.89 -11.11 13.66
CA GLU A 48 -16.23 -11.62 13.94
C GLU A 48 -16.72 -11.06 15.28
N GLY A 49 -17.96 -10.57 15.31
CA GLY A 49 -18.54 -9.97 16.52
C GLY A 49 -17.82 -8.68 16.95
N THR A 50 -17.80 -8.43 18.26
CA THR A 50 -17.18 -7.22 18.83
C THR A 50 -15.66 -7.36 18.91
N PRO A 51 -14.88 -6.46 18.29
CA PRO A 51 -13.42 -6.51 18.33
C PRO A 51 -12.87 -6.19 19.72
N GLU A 52 -11.87 -6.95 20.15
CA GLU A 52 -11.09 -6.66 21.35
C GLU A 52 -10.12 -5.49 21.09
N ILE A 53 -10.03 -4.55 22.05
CA ILE A 53 -9.10 -3.43 21.97
C ILE A 53 -7.66 -3.94 21.87
N GLY A 54 -6.90 -3.37 20.94
CA GLY A 54 -5.49 -3.69 20.70
C GLY A 54 -5.24 -4.99 19.92
N LYS A 55 -6.26 -5.81 19.69
CA LYS A 55 -6.12 -7.06 18.93
C LYS A 55 -6.25 -6.79 17.43
N TRP A 56 -5.38 -7.42 16.66
CA TRP A 56 -5.37 -7.36 15.20
C TRP A 56 -6.26 -8.45 14.60
N TYR A 57 -7.03 -8.07 13.59
CA TYR A 57 -7.92 -8.93 12.83
C TYR A 57 -7.67 -8.78 11.33
N ALA A 58 -7.92 -9.86 10.59
CA ALA A 58 -8.18 -9.79 9.17
C ALA A 58 -9.66 -9.46 8.94
N VAL A 59 -9.96 -8.67 7.91
CA VAL A 59 -11.31 -8.28 7.54
C VAL A 59 -11.60 -8.81 6.16
N ASP A 60 -12.31 -9.93 6.11
CA ASP A 60 -12.76 -10.53 4.87
C ASP A 60 -13.85 -9.67 4.20
N ILE A 61 -13.64 -9.34 2.93
CA ILE A 61 -14.59 -8.63 2.10
C ILE A 61 -14.88 -9.52 0.90
N ALA A 62 -16.01 -10.24 0.93
CA ALA A 62 -16.32 -11.30 -0.03
C ALA A 62 -16.30 -10.85 -1.51
N THR A 63 -16.49 -9.57 -1.79
CA THR A 63 -16.51 -9.00 -3.15
C THR A 63 -15.24 -8.22 -3.50
N ALA A 64 -14.23 -8.21 -2.62
CA ALA A 64 -12.96 -7.54 -2.88
C ALA A 64 -11.97 -8.53 -3.51
N VAL A 65 -11.27 -8.07 -4.55
CA VAL A 65 -10.36 -8.91 -5.32
C VAL A 65 -9.00 -8.25 -5.50
N SER A 66 -7.97 -9.10 -5.51
CA SER A 66 -6.64 -8.73 -5.95
C SER A 66 -6.60 -8.58 -7.47
N SER A 67 -5.51 -8.04 -8.01
CA SER A 67 -5.36 -7.78 -9.46
C SER A 67 -5.55 -8.98 -10.38
N ASP A 68 -5.36 -10.20 -9.87
CA ASP A 68 -5.53 -11.45 -10.61
C ASP A 68 -6.90 -12.10 -10.39
N GLY A 69 -7.81 -11.43 -9.68
CA GLY A 69 -9.12 -11.92 -9.30
C GLY A 69 -9.14 -12.80 -8.05
N SER A 70 -7.99 -13.07 -7.43
CA SER A 70 -7.94 -13.82 -6.17
C SER A 70 -8.49 -13.00 -5.00
N LYS A 71 -8.85 -13.69 -3.91
CA LYS A 71 -9.43 -13.06 -2.72
C LYS A 71 -8.55 -11.93 -2.17
N TRP A 72 -9.18 -10.83 -1.78
CA TRP A 72 -8.57 -9.75 -1.02
C TRP A 72 -9.17 -9.65 0.39
N GLN A 73 -8.43 -9.07 1.33
CA GLN A 73 -8.89 -8.76 2.69
C GLN A 73 -8.15 -7.52 3.21
N GLY A 74 -8.77 -6.83 4.16
CA GLY A 74 -8.14 -5.74 4.91
C GLY A 74 -7.64 -6.16 6.28
N TYR A 75 -7.09 -5.21 7.03
CA TYR A 75 -6.67 -5.43 8.41
C TYR A 75 -7.20 -4.34 9.34
N PHE A 76 -7.61 -4.76 10.54
CA PHE A 76 -8.21 -3.88 11.52
C PHE A 76 -7.68 -4.15 12.92
N ARG A 77 -7.45 -3.09 13.68
CA ARG A 77 -7.21 -3.13 15.12
C ARG A 77 -7.99 -1.99 15.77
N LYS A 78 -8.92 -2.30 16.67
CA LYS A 78 -9.62 -1.29 17.44
C LYS A 78 -8.68 -0.68 18.50
N GLY A 79 -8.61 0.64 18.55
CA GLY A 79 -7.90 1.40 19.58
C GLY A 79 -8.77 1.64 20.81
N SER A 80 -8.15 2.13 21.89
CA SER A 80 -8.86 2.66 23.06
C SER A 80 -9.11 4.17 22.95
N GLU A 81 -8.39 4.88 22.08
CA GLU A 81 -8.60 6.30 21.80
C GLU A 81 -9.55 6.51 20.61
N ASN A 82 -10.30 7.61 20.61
CA ASN A 82 -11.15 8.02 19.48
C ASN A 82 -10.31 8.64 18.33
N LYS A 83 -9.33 7.89 17.84
CA LYS A 83 -8.37 8.33 16.84
C LYS A 83 -8.02 7.21 15.89
N VAL A 84 -7.74 7.56 14.64
CA VAL A 84 -7.60 6.58 13.54
C VAL A 84 -6.30 6.80 12.78
N VAL A 85 -5.63 5.69 12.49
CA VAL A 85 -4.61 5.58 11.44
C VAL A 85 -5.20 4.78 10.29
N LEU A 86 -5.38 5.43 9.14
CA LEU A 86 -5.67 4.78 7.86
C LEU A 86 -4.35 4.62 7.11
N TYR A 87 -3.88 3.38 6.96
CA TYR A 87 -2.58 3.07 6.38
C TYR A 87 -2.71 2.31 5.06
N PHE A 88 -2.31 2.96 3.96
CA PHE A 88 -2.24 2.38 2.62
C PHE A 88 -0.90 1.67 2.39
N TYR A 89 -0.99 0.41 1.96
CA TYR A 89 0.18 -0.43 1.74
C TYR A 89 0.85 -0.12 0.40
N GLY A 90 2.17 -0.32 0.32
CA GLY A 90 2.93 -0.21 -0.93
C GLY A 90 3.01 -1.51 -1.70
N GLY A 91 3.62 -1.51 -2.90
CA GLY A 91 3.84 -2.74 -3.65
C GLY A 91 3.92 -2.61 -5.17
N GLY A 92 4.52 -1.54 -5.68
CA GLY A 92 4.70 -1.34 -7.13
C GLY A 92 3.46 -0.78 -7.85
N PHE A 93 3.38 -0.93 -9.17
CA PHE A 93 2.24 -0.46 -9.98
C PHE A 93 2.23 -1.06 -11.39
N SER A 94 1.13 -0.91 -12.11
CA SER A 94 0.99 -1.24 -13.53
C SER A 94 0.38 -0.06 -14.27
N VAL A 95 1.01 0.43 -15.33
CA VAL A 95 0.55 1.61 -16.10
C VAL A 95 -0.01 1.27 -17.48
N ASN A 96 0.15 0.03 -17.94
CA ASN A 96 -0.35 -0.46 -19.23
C ASN A 96 -0.36 -1.99 -19.28
N GLY A 97 -0.78 -2.55 -20.43
CA GLY A 97 -0.80 -3.99 -20.67
C GLY A 97 0.57 -4.69 -20.57
N ASP A 98 1.68 -4.00 -20.86
CA ASP A 98 3.03 -4.58 -20.73
C ASP A 98 3.42 -4.79 -19.27
N THR A 99 3.16 -3.78 -18.42
CA THR A 99 3.38 -3.92 -16.98
C THR A 99 2.38 -4.88 -16.33
N ALA A 100 1.13 -4.90 -16.78
CA ALA A 100 0.11 -5.84 -16.30
C ALA A 100 0.50 -7.31 -16.57
N ALA A 101 1.18 -7.57 -17.70
CA ALA A 101 1.71 -8.89 -18.02
C ALA A 101 2.93 -9.30 -17.17
N ARG A 102 3.50 -8.39 -16.37
CA ARG A 102 4.74 -8.59 -15.59
C ARG A 102 4.54 -8.20 -14.13
N SER A 103 3.70 -8.94 -13.43
CA SER A 103 3.67 -8.89 -11.96
C SER A 103 4.98 -9.40 -11.35
N MET A 104 5.18 -9.22 -10.05
CA MET A 104 6.34 -9.74 -9.29
C MET A 104 6.42 -11.28 -9.24
N ASP A 105 5.46 -12.01 -9.82
CA ASP A 105 5.58 -13.46 -10.07
C ASP A 105 6.58 -13.74 -11.22
N VAL A 106 6.96 -12.71 -11.99
CA VAL A 106 7.93 -12.76 -13.09
C VAL A 106 9.19 -11.97 -12.71
N GLU A 107 10.36 -12.43 -13.18
CA GLU A 107 11.63 -11.71 -12.99
C GLU A 107 11.53 -10.28 -13.56
N GLY A 108 11.90 -9.29 -12.74
CA GLY A 108 11.77 -7.88 -13.08
C GLY A 108 10.34 -7.33 -13.02
N GLY A 109 9.42 -8.03 -12.36
CA GLY A 109 8.02 -7.65 -12.24
C GLY A 109 7.77 -6.32 -11.52
N PHE A 110 6.63 -5.71 -11.81
CA PHE A 110 6.32 -4.32 -11.46
C PHE A 110 5.44 -4.15 -10.22
N TYR A 111 4.62 -5.15 -9.85
CA TYR A 111 3.66 -5.05 -8.74
C TYR A 111 3.31 -6.41 -8.12
N ASN A 112 2.85 -6.40 -6.86
CA ASN A 112 2.35 -7.61 -6.20
C ASN A 112 0.93 -7.95 -6.68
N PRO A 113 0.67 -9.14 -7.25
CA PRO A 113 -0.63 -9.41 -7.84
C PRO A 113 -1.70 -9.94 -6.87
N ARG A 114 -1.30 -10.36 -5.65
CA ARG A 114 -2.12 -11.10 -4.68
C ARG A 114 -1.59 -10.96 -3.25
N LEU A 115 -2.43 -11.19 -2.23
CA LEU A 115 -2.07 -11.01 -0.80
C LEU A 115 -1.11 -12.05 -0.22
N ASN A 116 -1.15 -13.28 -0.73
CA ASN A 116 -0.36 -14.40 -0.20
C ASN A 116 1.13 -14.36 -0.61
N THR A 117 1.52 -13.44 -1.47
CA THR A 117 2.92 -13.18 -1.86
C THR A 117 3.39 -11.86 -1.25
N GLY A 118 4.34 -11.89 -0.31
CA GLY A 118 5.00 -10.68 0.26
C GLY A 118 4.15 -9.76 1.15
N LEU A 119 2.82 -9.68 0.96
CA LEU A 119 1.97 -8.77 1.73
C LEU A 119 1.69 -9.25 3.16
N ASN A 120 1.64 -10.56 3.40
CA ASN A 120 1.63 -11.12 4.77
C ASN A 120 2.88 -10.74 5.56
N VAL A 121 4.04 -10.72 4.89
CA VAL A 121 5.31 -10.25 5.44
C VAL A 121 5.22 -8.77 5.79
N MET A 122 4.68 -7.95 4.88
CA MET A 122 4.53 -6.51 5.11
C MET A 122 3.53 -6.20 6.23
N THR A 123 2.39 -6.88 6.28
CA THR A 123 1.44 -6.80 7.40
C THR A 123 2.13 -7.10 8.72
N THR A 124 2.96 -8.13 8.78
CA THR A 124 3.68 -8.41 10.02
C THR A 124 4.73 -7.36 10.33
N ALA A 125 5.46 -6.87 9.32
CA ALA A 125 6.45 -5.82 9.51
C ALA A 125 5.81 -4.55 10.09
N ILE A 126 4.69 -4.10 9.53
CA ILE A 126 3.93 -2.95 10.03
C ILE A 126 3.48 -3.16 11.48
N ARG A 127 2.97 -4.35 11.80
CA ARG A 127 2.43 -4.69 13.14
C ARG A 127 3.50 -4.93 14.21
N LYS A 128 4.70 -5.35 13.82
CA LYS A 128 5.76 -5.74 14.77
C LYS A 128 6.85 -4.69 14.89
N TRP A 129 7.16 -3.98 13.80
CA TRP A 129 8.30 -3.06 13.72
C TRP A 129 7.95 -1.68 13.14
N GLY A 130 6.87 -1.58 12.36
CA GLY A 130 6.39 -0.31 11.79
C GLY A 130 5.45 0.44 12.72
N ILE A 131 4.76 1.46 12.19
CA ILE A 131 3.89 2.35 12.98
C ILE A 131 2.69 1.66 13.64
N GLY A 132 2.36 0.43 13.24
CA GLY A 132 1.26 -0.35 13.82
C GLY A 132 1.67 -1.18 15.05
N ASN A 133 2.91 -1.04 15.53
CA ASN A 133 3.42 -1.82 16.66
C ASN A 133 2.87 -1.35 18.02
N SER A 134 2.99 -2.19 19.05
CA SER A 134 2.47 -1.91 20.41
C SER A 134 3.56 -1.51 21.42
N ALA A 135 4.72 -1.02 20.96
CA ALA A 135 5.77 -0.54 21.82
C ALA A 135 5.30 0.68 22.63
N GLN A 136 5.80 0.83 23.85
CA GLN A 136 5.33 1.85 24.79
C GLN A 136 5.57 3.29 24.27
N ASP A 137 6.60 3.48 23.47
CA ASP A 137 7.01 4.74 22.84
C ASP A 137 6.35 4.99 21.48
N ASN A 138 5.57 4.05 20.95
CA ASN A 138 4.80 4.28 19.73
C ASN A 138 3.55 5.12 20.03
N LEU A 139 3.50 6.33 19.48
CA LEU A 139 2.40 7.27 19.63
C LEU A 139 1.04 6.72 19.13
N PHE A 140 1.05 5.78 18.19
CA PHE A 140 -0.16 5.22 17.58
C PHE A 140 -0.63 3.91 18.24
N LYS A 141 0.03 3.47 19.32
CA LYS A 141 -0.24 2.16 19.94
C LYS A 141 -1.68 2.00 20.44
N ASP A 142 -2.34 3.09 20.83
CA ASP A 142 -3.71 3.08 21.36
C ASP A 142 -4.77 3.56 20.35
N TRP A 143 -4.33 3.95 19.14
CA TRP A 143 -5.22 4.39 18.06
C TRP A 143 -5.84 3.20 17.34
N THR A 144 -7.03 3.41 16.77
CA THR A 144 -7.61 2.47 15.82
C THR A 144 -6.75 2.45 14.56
N PHE A 145 -6.44 1.25 14.06
CA PHE A 145 -5.59 1.08 12.89
C PHE A 145 -6.34 0.31 11.80
N ILE A 146 -6.42 0.91 10.61
CA ILE A 146 -7.02 0.32 9.42
C ILE A 146 -5.90 0.17 8.40
N GLY A 147 -5.47 -1.06 8.15
CA GLY A 147 -4.49 -1.38 7.13
C GLY A 147 -5.18 -1.77 5.84
N VAL A 148 -4.84 -1.10 4.74
CA VAL A 148 -5.38 -1.33 3.39
C VAL A 148 -4.30 -2.00 2.53
N PRO A 149 -4.31 -3.34 2.36
CA PRO A 149 -3.35 -4.05 1.54
C PRO A 149 -3.45 -3.68 0.06
N TYR A 150 -2.30 -3.72 -0.62
CA TYR A 150 -2.19 -3.27 -2.00
C TYR A 150 -1.69 -4.36 -2.93
N CYS A 151 -2.58 -4.83 -3.80
CA CYS A 151 -2.25 -5.79 -4.85
C CYS A 151 -3.08 -5.60 -6.11
N ASN A 152 -3.46 -4.34 -6.40
CA ASN A 152 -4.26 -3.96 -7.57
C ASN A 152 -3.45 -3.20 -8.62
N GLY A 153 -2.24 -2.72 -8.29
CA GLY A 153 -1.35 -2.10 -9.27
C GLY A 153 -1.73 -0.67 -9.69
N ASP A 154 -2.67 -0.04 -8.99
CA ASP A 154 -3.38 1.19 -9.36
C ASP A 154 -3.27 2.33 -8.32
N PHE A 155 -2.25 2.30 -7.46
CA PHE A 155 -2.10 3.25 -6.34
C PHE A 155 -3.33 3.39 -5.42
N HIS A 156 -4.14 2.33 -5.30
CA HIS A 156 -5.42 2.34 -4.57
C HIS A 156 -6.51 3.20 -5.22
N ALA A 157 -6.32 3.70 -6.44
CA ALA A 157 -7.23 4.64 -7.08
C ALA A 157 -8.08 4.01 -8.20
N GLY A 158 -7.84 2.75 -8.56
CA GLY A 158 -8.57 2.06 -9.62
C GLY A 158 -9.97 1.61 -9.20
N ALA A 159 -10.91 1.66 -10.15
CA ALA A 159 -12.28 1.18 -9.95
C ALA A 159 -12.81 0.36 -11.15
N GLY A 160 -11.93 -0.33 -11.88
CA GLY A 160 -12.32 -1.09 -13.06
C GLY A 160 -11.45 -2.28 -13.37
N THR A 161 -11.67 -2.85 -14.55
CA THR A 161 -10.93 -3.99 -15.06
C THR A 161 -10.48 -3.73 -16.48
N LYS A 162 -9.38 -4.37 -16.88
CA LYS A 162 -8.86 -4.27 -18.24
C LYS A 162 -8.28 -5.59 -18.70
N GLU A 163 -8.54 -5.96 -19.95
CA GLU A 163 -7.92 -7.11 -20.56
C GLU A 163 -6.50 -6.77 -21.03
N TYR A 164 -5.57 -7.71 -20.87
CA TYR A 164 -4.20 -7.62 -21.38
C TYR A 164 -3.76 -8.96 -21.98
N THR A 165 -2.77 -8.91 -22.88
CA THR A 165 -2.11 -10.11 -23.41
C THR A 165 -0.98 -10.51 -22.47
N ALA A 166 -1.10 -11.68 -21.84
CA ALA A 166 -0.06 -12.25 -20.99
C ALA A 166 1.17 -12.70 -21.82
N LEU A 167 2.28 -12.98 -21.14
CA LEU A 167 3.55 -13.37 -21.78
C LEU A 167 3.45 -14.67 -22.59
N ASP A 168 2.48 -15.54 -22.31
CA ASP A 168 2.20 -16.77 -23.04
C ASP A 168 1.22 -16.57 -24.22
N GLY A 169 0.82 -15.33 -24.49
CA GLY A 169 -0.13 -14.98 -25.55
C GLY A 169 -1.61 -15.12 -25.17
N THR A 170 -1.92 -15.58 -23.95
CA THR A 170 -3.30 -15.66 -23.47
C THR A 170 -3.87 -14.29 -23.11
N VAL A 171 -5.18 -14.10 -23.26
CA VAL A 171 -5.86 -12.90 -22.75
C VAL A 171 -6.22 -13.13 -21.29
N LYS A 172 -5.86 -12.17 -20.43
CA LYS A 172 -6.18 -12.18 -19.00
C LYS A 172 -6.82 -10.85 -18.59
N THR A 173 -7.53 -10.86 -17.48
CA THR A 173 -8.13 -9.65 -16.90
C THR A 173 -7.29 -9.17 -15.73
N MET A 174 -6.98 -7.87 -15.74
CA MET A 174 -6.39 -7.13 -14.64
C MET A 174 -7.51 -6.43 -13.86
N TYR A 175 -7.55 -6.62 -12.54
CA TYR A 175 -8.53 -6.00 -11.65
C TYR A 175 -7.90 -4.81 -10.91
N TYR A 176 -8.05 -3.62 -11.49
CA TYR A 176 -7.69 -2.34 -10.89
C TYR A 176 -8.82 -1.89 -9.94
N GLU A 177 -9.00 -2.62 -8.83
CA GLU A 177 -10.08 -2.40 -7.86
C GLU A 177 -9.60 -1.78 -6.54
N GLY A 178 -8.46 -1.09 -6.53
CA GLY A 178 -7.87 -0.52 -5.32
C GLY A 178 -8.82 0.41 -4.56
N TYR A 179 -9.50 1.33 -5.27
CA TYR A 179 -10.44 2.28 -4.65
C TYR A 179 -11.67 1.54 -4.13
N THR A 180 -12.19 0.61 -4.93
CA THR A 180 -13.33 -0.23 -4.57
C THR A 180 -13.04 -1.05 -3.31
N ASN A 181 -11.86 -1.67 -3.21
CA ASN A 181 -11.45 -2.49 -2.07
C ASN A 181 -11.29 -1.65 -0.80
N TYR A 182 -10.60 -0.51 -0.90
CA TYR A 182 -10.44 0.45 0.19
C TYR A 182 -11.79 0.93 0.73
N ARG A 183 -12.69 1.40 -0.14
CA ARG A 183 -14.02 1.89 0.25
C ARG A 183 -14.80 0.80 0.98
N LYS A 184 -14.86 -0.41 0.41
CA LYS A 184 -15.54 -1.55 1.04
C LYS A 184 -14.97 -1.85 2.43
N LEU A 185 -13.65 -1.90 2.57
CA LEU A 185 -13.00 -2.15 3.86
C LEU A 185 -13.37 -1.07 4.89
N VAL A 186 -13.19 0.21 4.56
CA VAL A 186 -13.44 1.30 5.50
C VAL A 186 -14.92 1.34 5.90
N THR A 187 -15.83 1.25 4.93
CA THR A 187 -17.28 1.16 5.23
C THR A 187 -17.61 -0.04 6.14
N THR A 188 -16.96 -1.20 5.95
CA THR A 188 -17.17 -2.35 6.83
C THR A 188 -16.69 -2.06 8.26
N VAL A 189 -15.49 -1.50 8.43
CA VAL A 189 -14.93 -1.30 9.78
C VAL A 189 -15.53 -0.12 10.54
N LEU A 190 -16.14 0.85 9.84
CA LEU A 190 -16.90 1.93 10.46
C LEU A 190 -18.04 1.42 11.37
N ASN A 191 -18.59 0.23 11.11
CA ASN A 191 -19.60 -0.38 11.99
C ASN A 191 -19.08 -0.72 13.39
N TYR A 192 -17.76 -0.70 13.61
CA TYR A 192 -17.11 -0.92 14.90
C TYR A 192 -16.59 0.37 15.53
N MET A 193 -16.93 1.51 14.94
CA MET A 193 -16.63 2.84 15.43
C MET A 193 -17.93 3.51 15.87
N GLU A 194 -17.89 4.20 17.01
CA GLU A 194 -19.09 4.78 17.62
C GLU A 194 -19.27 6.25 17.22
N ASP A 195 -18.16 6.95 16.99
CA ASP A 195 -18.12 8.38 16.72
C ASP A 195 -17.20 8.72 15.54
N THR A 196 -17.35 9.96 15.05
CA THR A 196 -16.35 10.60 14.19
C THR A 196 -15.02 10.66 14.96
N PRO A 197 -13.88 10.26 14.37
CA PRO A 197 -12.62 10.31 15.08
C PRO A 197 -12.22 11.74 15.40
N GLU A 198 -11.65 11.97 16.58
CA GLU A 198 -11.09 13.27 16.97
C GLU A 198 -9.86 13.61 16.13
N GLN A 199 -9.06 12.60 15.80
CA GLN A 199 -7.87 12.72 14.95
C GLN A 199 -7.82 11.61 13.92
N LEU A 200 -7.55 11.98 12.67
CA LEU A 200 -7.36 11.05 11.56
C LEU A 200 -5.97 11.25 10.94
N LEU A 201 -5.16 10.20 10.94
CA LEU A 201 -3.93 10.11 10.17
C LEU A 201 -4.19 9.28 8.90
N ILE A 202 -4.11 9.91 7.74
CA ILE A 202 -4.15 9.26 6.43
C ILE A 202 -2.70 9.13 5.97
N THR A 203 -2.21 7.91 5.81
CA THR A 203 -0.79 7.68 5.51
C THR A 203 -0.57 6.47 4.64
N GLY A 204 0.59 6.40 3.99
CA GLY A 204 1.01 5.20 3.30
C GLY A 204 2.45 5.33 2.82
N SER A 205 3.02 4.20 2.41
CA SER A 205 4.42 4.14 1.94
C SER A 205 4.50 3.61 0.50
N SER A 206 5.37 4.20 -0.32
CA SER A 206 5.56 3.83 -1.73
C SER A 206 4.26 3.98 -2.55
N ALA A 207 3.74 2.94 -3.20
CA ALA A 207 2.43 2.99 -3.86
C ALA A 207 1.30 3.45 -2.92
N GLY A 208 1.41 3.14 -1.62
CA GLY A 208 0.43 3.56 -0.63
C GLY A 208 0.49 5.04 -0.28
N GLY A 209 1.64 5.71 -0.41
CA GLY A 209 1.70 7.16 -0.19
C GLY A 209 1.00 7.95 -1.31
N PHE A 210 1.03 7.45 -2.55
CA PHE A 210 0.16 7.98 -3.62
C PHE A 210 -1.31 7.79 -3.25
N GLY A 211 -1.70 6.59 -2.79
CA GLY A 211 -3.05 6.35 -2.29
C GLY A 211 -3.47 7.31 -1.18
N ALA A 212 -2.58 7.58 -0.22
CA ALA A 212 -2.83 8.53 0.87
C ALA A 212 -3.08 9.96 0.36
N ALA A 213 -2.36 10.40 -0.68
CA ALA A 213 -2.56 11.71 -1.29
C ALA A 213 -3.84 11.77 -2.14
N ILE A 214 -4.02 10.80 -3.03
CA ILE A 214 -5.14 10.75 -3.99
C ILE A 214 -6.48 10.60 -3.26
N LEU A 215 -6.52 9.78 -2.21
CA LEU A 215 -7.75 9.42 -1.50
C LEU A 215 -7.99 10.28 -0.25
N ALA A 216 -7.19 11.34 -0.02
CA ALA A 216 -7.27 12.13 1.20
C ALA A 216 -8.68 12.68 1.44
N ASP A 217 -9.24 13.39 0.46
CA ASP A 217 -10.56 14.01 0.57
C ASP A 217 -11.68 12.95 0.72
N ASP A 218 -11.60 11.83 -0.02
CA ASP A 218 -12.57 10.74 0.13
C ASP A 218 -12.52 10.12 1.53
N ALA A 219 -11.33 9.92 2.08
CA ALA A 219 -11.17 9.40 3.43
C ALA A 219 -11.71 10.37 4.48
N ILE A 220 -11.44 11.67 4.34
CA ILE A 220 -11.96 12.71 5.24
C ILE A 220 -13.49 12.69 5.26
N GLU A 221 -14.13 12.64 4.08
CA GLU A 221 -15.58 12.54 3.96
C GLU A 221 -16.11 11.23 4.57
N LEU A 222 -15.45 10.10 4.28
CA LEU A 222 -15.85 8.77 4.75
C LEU A 222 -15.76 8.62 6.27
N PHE A 223 -14.85 9.35 6.92
CA PHE A 223 -14.76 9.47 8.37
C PHE A 223 -15.59 10.62 8.95
N HIS A 224 -16.52 11.20 8.19
CA HIS A 224 -17.44 12.26 8.60
C HIS A 224 -16.76 13.59 9.01
N GLU A 225 -15.77 14.03 8.23
CA GLU A 225 -15.10 15.34 8.39
C GLU A 225 -14.48 15.56 9.80
N PRO A 226 -13.47 14.75 10.19
CA PRO A 226 -12.76 14.92 11.45
C PRO A 226 -12.17 16.33 11.60
N GLN A 227 -12.13 16.85 12.82
CA GLN A 227 -11.61 18.20 13.09
C GLN A 227 -10.09 18.32 12.93
N ASP A 228 -9.36 17.22 13.16
CA ASP A 228 -7.91 17.16 13.05
C ASP A 228 -7.50 16.03 12.10
N VAL A 229 -7.00 16.42 10.94
CA VAL A 229 -6.58 15.49 9.89
C VAL A 229 -5.12 15.77 9.52
N THR A 230 -4.31 14.71 9.52
CA THR A 230 -2.96 14.72 8.99
C THR A 230 -2.87 13.78 7.80
N VAL A 231 -2.36 14.28 6.67
CA VAL A 231 -2.00 13.44 5.52
C VAL A 231 -0.48 13.31 5.46
N HIS A 232 0.02 12.07 5.47
CA HIS A 232 1.45 11.76 5.44
C HIS A 232 1.79 10.85 4.25
N VAL A 233 2.60 11.38 3.34
CA VAL A 233 3.02 10.68 2.12
C VAL A 233 4.47 10.24 2.29
N ASP A 234 4.71 8.94 2.47
CA ASP A 234 6.05 8.38 2.66
C ASP A 234 6.57 7.74 1.35
N SER A 235 7.73 8.21 0.88
CA SER A 235 8.49 7.56 -0.20
C SER A 235 7.72 7.42 -1.53
N SER A 236 6.93 8.44 -1.89
CA SER A 236 6.07 8.45 -3.08
C SER A 236 6.33 9.69 -3.93
N LEU A 237 7.28 9.61 -4.85
CA LEU A 237 7.53 10.65 -5.86
C LEU A 237 7.92 9.96 -7.17
N LEU A 238 7.09 10.12 -8.19
CA LEU A 238 7.30 9.55 -9.52
C LEU A 238 6.92 10.57 -10.59
N ILE A 239 7.92 10.99 -11.36
CA ILE A 239 7.78 11.97 -12.42
C ILE A 239 7.18 11.29 -13.66
N ASN A 240 5.96 11.67 -14.02
CA ASN A 240 5.26 11.19 -15.20
C ASN A 240 4.11 12.16 -15.55
N GLU A 241 4.18 12.75 -16.74
CA GLU A 241 3.13 13.67 -17.23
C GLU A 241 1.82 12.95 -17.61
N HIS A 242 1.83 11.63 -17.72
CA HIS A 242 0.69 10.81 -18.15
C HIS A 242 -0.09 10.17 -17.00
N TRP A 243 0.09 10.59 -15.75
CA TRP A 243 -0.63 9.97 -14.64
C TRP A 243 -2.15 10.09 -14.78
N HIS A 244 -2.66 11.23 -15.26
CA HIS A 244 -4.09 11.40 -15.55
C HIS A 244 -4.59 10.36 -16.56
N ASP A 245 -3.90 10.22 -17.70
CA ASP A 245 -4.26 9.28 -18.75
C ASP A 245 -4.24 7.84 -18.23
N VAL A 246 -3.23 7.46 -17.44
CA VAL A 246 -3.15 6.13 -16.82
C VAL A 246 -4.35 5.89 -15.89
N MET A 247 -4.68 6.86 -15.02
CA MET A 247 -5.82 6.74 -14.11
C MET A 247 -7.14 6.57 -14.88
N VAL A 248 -7.34 7.33 -15.96
CA VAL A 248 -8.59 7.29 -16.74
C VAL A 248 -8.65 6.05 -17.63
N GLU A 249 -7.62 5.79 -18.42
CA GLU A 249 -7.65 4.80 -19.51
C GLU A 249 -7.22 3.40 -19.09
N GLU A 250 -6.35 3.28 -18.08
CA GLU A 250 -5.85 2.00 -17.59
C GLU A 250 -6.60 1.55 -16.34
N TRP A 251 -6.65 2.39 -15.31
CA TRP A 251 -7.22 2.02 -14.00
C TRP A 251 -8.73 2.25 -13.89
N ASN A 252 -9.31 2.98 -14.84
CA ASN A 252 -10.71 3.42 -14.81
C ASN A 252 -11.05 4.07 -13.46
N SER A 253 -10.16 4.93 -12.98
CA SER A 253 -10.30 5.67 -11.74
C SER A 253 -11.51 6.61 -11.81
N PRO A 254 -12.25 6.79 -10.70
CA PRO A 254 -13.28 7.81 -10.61
C PRO A 254 -12.76 9.19 -11.02
N LYS A 255 -13.59 9.97 -11.72
CA LYS A 255 -13.25 11.31 -12.21
C LYS A 255 -12.76 12.24 -11.10
N ALA A 256 -13.37 12.17 -9.92
CA ALA A 256 -12.97 12.98 -8.77
C ALA A 256 -11.53 12.71 -8.29
N LEU A 257 -11.03 11.48 -8.50
CA LEU A 257 -9.67 11.10 -8.14
C LEU A 257 -8.66 11.38 -9.28
N SER A 258 -9.05 11.14 -10.52
CA SER A 258 -8.17 11.39 -11.67
C SER A 258 -7.95 12.87 -11.92
N ASP A 259 -8.99 13.71 -11.85
CA ASP A 259 -8.89 15.14 -12.20
C ASP A 259 -7.97 15.96 -11.27
N VAL A 260 -7.66 15.47 -10.07
CA VAL A 260 -6.73 16.14 -9.14
C VAL A 260 -5.27 15.75 -9.38
N VAL A 261 -5.02 14.64 -10.09
CA VAL A 261 -3.67 14.19 -10.45
C VAL A 261 -3.28 14.79 -11.79
N THR A 262 -2.59 15.94 -11.73
CA THR A 262 -2.29 16.77 -12.91
C THR A 262 -0.79 16.88 -13.22
N SER A 263 0.10 16.34 -12.38
CA SER A 263 1.56 16.36 -12.60
C SER A 263 2.32 15.32 -11.75
N ASP A 264 3.62 15.55 -11.51
CA ASP A 264 4.60 14.63 -10.90
C ASP A 264 4.40 14.29 -9.41
N ASN A 265 3.55 15.07 -8.72
CA ASN A 265 2.89 14.79 -7.43
C ASN A 265 2.02 15.99 -7.07
#